data_AF-A0A553EUP0-F1
#
_entry.id   AF-A0A553EUP0-F1
#
_cell.length_a   1.000
_cell.length_b   1.000
_cell.length_c   1.000
_cell.angle_alpha   90.00
_cell.angle_beta   90.00
_cell.angle_gamma   90.00
#
_symmetry.space_group_name_H-M   'P 1'
#
loop_
_entity.id
_entity.type
_entity.pdbx_description
1 polymer ?
#
loop_
_entity_poly.entity_id
_entity_poly.type
_entity_poly.pdbx_seq_one_letter_code
_entity_poly.pdbx_strand_id
1 'polypeptide(L)'
;MANSKKRFNGQSIFIAAVLTIATTLLLVYITGLTSHRSIVNNALLSLSILAVIFFLFLWLGLLYGMRVRDDLTGKLRLIWSKPKPLLSNTSDIPFSNLPSVGDGIEGVLLSIVIWIVVSVAFIILLILLDYVVWMGLMGVVFLVYWVFIRALKLIFSKSAECTDRIGKSFVYALGYTLLYLGWLYIVIFFSTLF
;
A
#
# COMPACT_ATOMS: atom_id res chain seq x y z
N MET A 1 40.25 -6.38 -10.10
CA MET A 1 39.51 -5.11 -10.32
C MET A 1 38.42 -5.00 -9.27
N ALA A 2 38.52 -4.02 -8.38
CA ALA A 2 37.54 -3.78 -7.32
C ALA A 2 36.25 -3.21 -7.94
N ASN A 3 35.29 -4.08 -8.23
CA ASN A 3 34.00 -3.68 -8.77
C ASN A 3 33.19 -3.00 -7.65
N SER A 4 33.09 -1.67 -7.70
CA SER A 4 32.29 -0.85 -6.80
C SER A 4 30.84 -1.35 -6.82
N LYS A 5 30.47 -2.18 -5.85
CA LYS A 5 29.10 -2.68 -5.71
C LYS A 5 28.15 -1.50 -5.50
N LYS A 6 27.43 -1.12 -6.56
CA LYS A 6 26.44 -0.03 -6.54
C LYS A 6 25.30 -0.43 -5.60
N ARG A 7 25.15 0.29 -4.49
CA ARG A 7 24.11 0.06 -3.47
C ARG A 7 23.01 1.08 -3.67
N PHE A 8 21.78 0.63 -3.85
CA PHE A 8 20.61 1.51 -3.88
C PHE A 8 20.02 1.66 -2.48
N ASN A 9 19.69 2.90 -2.12
CA ASN A 9 18.95 3.22 -0.92
C ASN A 9 17.48 2.81 -1.10
N GLY A 10 16.83 2.29 -0.06
CA GLY A 10 15.41 1.89 -0.07
C GLY A 10 14.47 3.02 -0.52
N GLN A 11 14.84 4.27 -0.27
CA GLN A 11 14.11 5.45 -0.76
C GLN A 11 14.05 5.53 -2.29
N SER A 12 15.17 5.26 -2.98
CA SER A 12 15.22 5.29 -4.45
C SER A 12 14.39 4.18 -5.08
N ILE A 13 14.37 3.01 -4.42
CA ILE A 13 13.58 1.85 -4.85
C ILE A 13 12.09 2.14 -4.69
N PHE A 14 11.69 2.79 -3.60
CA PHE A 14 10.31 3.21 -3.39
C PHE A 14 9.85 4.23 -4.43
N ILE A 15 10.67 5.24 -4.73
CA ILE A 15 10.38 6.23 -5.79
C ILE A 15 10.23 5.53 -7.15
N ALA A 16 11.11 4.58 -7.47
CA ALA A 16 11.01 3.81 -8.70
C ALA A 16 9.70 2.99 -8.77
N ALA A 17 9.24 2.42 -7.66
CA ALA A 17 7.98 1.69 -7.59
C ALA A 17 6.77 2.62 -7.81
N VAL A 18 6.73 3.78 -7.14
CA VAL A 18 5.67 4.79 -7.33
C VAL A 18 5.65 5.30 -8.76
N LEU A 19 6.82 5.59 -9.34
CA LEU A 19 6.96 5.99 -10.73
C LEU A 19 6.42 4.91 -11.68
N THR A 20 6.76 3.65 -11.42
CA THR A 20 6.26 2.52 -12.21
C THR A 20 4.74 2.44 -12.18
N ILE A 21 4.12 2.57 -11.00
CA ILE A 21 2.65 2.60 -10.85
C ILE A 21 2.05 3.76 -11.65
N ALA A 22 2.58 4.97 -11.48
CA ALA A 22 2.10 6.15 -12.22
C ALA A 22 2.23 5.98 -13.74
N THR A 23 3.36 5.45 -14.22
CA THR A 23 3.58 5.16 -15.64
C THR A 23 2.60 4.10 -16.15
N THR A 24 2.34 3.03 -15.39
CA THR A 24 1.36 2.01 -15.80
C THR A 24 -0.06 2.57 -15.88
N LEU A 25 -0.48 3.39 -14.91
CA LEU A 25 -1.79 4.04 -14.93
C LEU A 25 -1.94 4.98 -16.13
N LEU A 26 -0.94 5.82 -16.38
CA LEU A 26 -0.92 6.77 -17.49
C LEU A 26 -0.95 6.04 -18.83
N LEU A 27 -0.15 4.98 -18.99
CA LEU A 27 -0.07 4.22 -20.23
C LEU A 27 -1.39 3.49 -20.53
N VAL A 28 -2.04 2.91 -19.51
CA VAL A 28 -3.36 2.28 -19.65
C VAL A 28 -4.41 3.33 -19.99
N TYR A 29 -4.38 4.49 -19.34
CA TYR A 29 -5.30 5.58 -19.63
C TYR A 29 -5.17 6.06 -21.08
N ILE A 30 -3.95 6.35 -21.55
CA ILE A 30 -3.70 6.77 -22.94
C ILE A 30 -4.11 5.69 -23.94
N THR A 31 -3.77 4.42 -23.66
CA THR A 31 -4.13 3.29 -24.55
C THR A 31 -5.63 3.03 -24.56
N GLY A 32 -6.34 3.37 -23.48
CA GLY A 32 -7.80 3.25 -23.35
C GLY A 32 -8.58 4.33 -24.11
N LEU A 33 -7.98 5.50 -24.39
CA LEU A 33 -8.63 6.58 -25.14
C LEU A 33 -8.94 6.20 -26.59
N THR A 34 -8.19 5.27 -27.19
CA THR A 34 -8.28 4.94 -28.61
C THR A 34 -9.07 3.65 -28.90
N SER A 35 -9.54 2.92 -27.89
CA SER A 35 -10.19 1.62 -28.09
C SER A 35 -11.21 1.29 -27.01
N HIS A 36 -12.42 0.88 -27.41
CA HIS A 36 -13.40 0.24 -26.53
C HIS A 36 -12.92 -1.16 -26.13
N ARG A 37 -11.98 -1.23 -25.20
CA ARG A 37 -11.46 -2.49 -24.65
C ARG A 37 -12.25 -2.85 -23.39
N SER A 38 -12.53 -4.15 -23.23
CA SER A 38 -13.09 -4.66 -21.99
C SER A 38 -12.12 -4.45 -20.83
N ILE A 39 -12.65 -4.36 -19.61
CA ILE A 39 -11.87 -4.20 -18.37
C ILE A 39 -10.79 -5.30 -18.27
N VAL A 40 -11.14 -6.53 -18.64
CA VAL A 40 -10.22 -7.68 -18.69
C VAL A 40 -9.05 -7.43 -19.63
N ASN A 41 -9.30 -6.94 -20.84
CA ASN A 41 -8.26 -6.73 -21.84
C ASN A 41 -7.29 -5.61 -21.42
N ASN A 42 -7.80 -4.57 -20.76
CA ASN A 42 -6.97 -3.52 -20.17
C ASN A 42 -6.16 -4.03 -18.98
N ALA A 43 -6.75 -4.87 -18.13
CA ALA A 43 -6.05 -5.51 -17.03
C ALA A 43 -4.87 -6.38 -17.53
N LEU A 44 -5.10 -7.24 -18.53
CA LEU A 44 -4.05 -8.06 -19.13
C LEU A 44 -2.93 -7.24 -19.77
N LEU A 45 -3.27 -6.17 -20.49
CA LEU A 45 -2.28 -5.29 -21.09
C LEU A 45 -1.44 -4.59 -20.03
N SER A 46 -2.08 -4.04 -18.99
CA SER A 46 -1.38 -3.39 -17.88
C SER A 46 -0.44 -4.36 -17.14
N LEU A 47 -0.90 -5.59 -16.89
CA LEU A 47 -0.15 -6.62 -16.21
C LEU A 47 1.06 -7.07 -17.03
N SER A 48 0.91 -7.15 -18.36
CA SER A 48 1.99 -7.52 -19.27
C SER A 48 3.08 -6.47 -19.33
N ILE A 49 2.71 -5.19 -19.34
CA ILE A 49 3.69 -4.10 -19.31
C ILE A 49 4.42 -4.07 -17.97
N LEU A 50 3.69 -4.22 -16.87
CA LEU A 50 4.28 -4.35 -15.54
C LEU A 50 5.24 -5.55 -15.46
N ALA A 51 4.89 -6.68 -16.07
CA ALA A 51 5.72 -7.87 -16.12
C ALA A 51 7.04 -7.64 -16.84
N VAL A 52 7.02 -6.97 -18.00
CA VAL A 52 8.25 -6.66 -18.75
C VAL A 52 9.15 -5.71 -17.96
N ILE A 53 8.58 -4.64 -17.40
CA ILE A 53 9.34 -3.65 -16.60
C ILE A 53 9.94 -4.33 -15.36
N PHE A 54 9.15 -5.12 -14.65
CA PHE A 54 9.59 -5.84 -13.45
C PHE A 54 10.67 -6.87 -13.77
N PHE A 55 10.49 -7.63 -14.85
CA PHE A 55 11.47 -8.60 -15.33
C PHE A 55 12.81 -7.93 -15.65
N LEU A 56 12.80 -6.84 -16.42
CA LEU A 56 14.01 -6.09 -16.75
C LEU A 56 14.69 -5.54 -15.50
N PHE A 57 13.91 -5.00 -14.55
CA PHE A 57 14.42 -4.53 -13.27
C PHE A 57 15.13 -5.64 -12.48
N LEU A 58 14.53 -6.83 -12.39
CA LEU A 58 15.12 -7.98 -11.72
C LEU A 58 16.36 -8.51 -12.45
N TRP A 59 16.29 -8.63 -13.77
CA TRP A 59 17.37 -9.18 -14.59
C TRP A 59 18.62 -8.30 -14.54
N LEU A 60 18.46 -6.99 -14.77
CA LEU A 60 19.56 -6.03 -14.63
C LEU A 60 20.07 -5.97 -13.18
N GLY A 61 19.16 -6.04 -12.20
CA GLY A 61 19.54 -6.02 -10.80
C GLY A 61 20.35 -7.22 -10.34
N LEU A 62 20.01 -8.42 -10.83
CA LEU A 62 20.80 -9.62 -10.59
C LEU A 62 22.15 -9.57 -11.32
N LEU A 63 22.16 -9.11 -12.58
CA LEU A 63 23.35 -9.06 -13.42
C LEU A 63 24.44 -8.15 -12.82
N TYR A 64 24.05 -6.97 -12.34
CA TYR A 64 24.95 -6.01 -11.70
C TYR A 64 25.28 -6.36 -10.23
N GLY A 65 24.75 -7.47 -9.69
CA GLY A 65 25.04 -7.87 -8.32
C GLY A 65 24.46 -6.91 -7.27
N MET A 66 23.32 -6.28 -7.56
CA MET A 66 22.74 -5.25 -6.69
C MET A 66 22.36 -5.82 -5.33
N ARG A 67 22.60 -5.04 -4.26
CA ARG A 67 22.17 -5.37 -2.89
C ARG A 67 21.29 -4.24 -2.37
N VAL A 68 20.12 -4.61 -1.85
CA VAL A 68 19.14 -3.67 -1.28
C VAL A 68 19.47 -3.43 0.19
N ARG A 69 19.72 -2.16 0.54
CA ARG A 69 19.81 -1.71 1.93
C ARG A 69 18.47 -1.09 2.33
N ASP A 70 18.03 -1.41 3.53
CA ASP A 70 16.77 -0.95 4.09
C ASP A 70 17.04 0.07 5.18
N ASP A 71 16.88 1.34 4.84
CA ASP A 71 17.14 2.45 5.75
C ASP A 71 15.83 3.01 6.37
N LEU A 72 14.66 2.69 5.77
CA LEU A 72 13.36 3.21 6.20
C LEU A 72 12.74 2.38 7.33
N THR A 73 12.81 1.04 7.28
CA THR A 73 12.17 0.20 8.31
C THR A 73 12.77 0.43 9.71
N GLY A 74 14.07 0.71 9.81
CA GLY A 74 14.71 1.06 11.09
C GLY A 74 14.23 2.40 11.66
N LYS A 75 14.06 3.41 10.80
CA LYS A 75 13.62 4.75 11.20
C LYS A 75 12.15 4.78 11.64
N LEU A 76 11.29 4.02 10.96
CA LEU A 76 9.87 3.87 11.32
C LEU A 76 9.67 3.07 12.62
N ARG A 77 10.49 2.03 12.87
CA ARG A 77 10.43 1.26 14.14
C ARG A 77 10.74 2.14 15.36
N LEU A 78 11.67 3.08 15.24
CA LEU A 78 12.04 4.02 16.32
C LEU A 78 10.92 5.01 16.67
N ILE A 79 10.10 5.40 15.69
CA ILE A 79 8.96 6.31 15.89
C ILE A 79 7.81 5.60 16.62
N TRP A 80 7.57 4.32 16.32
CA TRP A 80 6.46 3.54 16.90
C TRP A 80 6.78 2.87 18.26
N SER A 81 8.06 2.77 18.66
CA SER A 81 8.46 2.05 19.87
C SER A 81 8.38 2.85 21.17
N LYS A 82 7.83 4.07 21.16
CA LYS A 82 7.64 4.88 22.37
C LYS A 82 6.16 5.06 22.69
N PRO A 83 5.46 4.03 23.21
CA PRO A 83 4.19 4.26 23.87
C PRO A 83 4.46 5.09 25.13
N LYS A 84 4.01 6.35 25.14
CA LYS A 84 3.84 7.08 26.39
C LYS A 84 2.64 6.45 27.10
N PRO A 85 2.77 5.93 28.32
CA PRO A 85 1.61 5.55 29.11
C PRO A 85 0.90 6.84 29.54
N LEU A 86 -0.16 7.21 28.82
CA LEU A 86 -1.15 8.16 29.32
C LEU A 86 -2.23 7.35 30.04
N LEU A 87 -2.01 7.24 31.35
CA LEU A 87 -2.88 6.56 32.29
C LEU A 87 -4.22 7.30 32.43
N SER A 88 -5.24 6.51 32.76
CA SER A 88 -6.28 6.79 33.76
C SER A 88 -7.05 8.10 33.67
N ASN A 89 -8.31 8.00 33.25
CA ASN A 89 -9.45 8.17 34.17
C ASN A 89 -10.73 7.96 33.36
N THR A 90 -11.39 6.83 33.59
CA THR A 90 -12.80 6.66 33.28
C THR A 90 -13.58 7.54 34.25
N SER A 91 -14.03 8.70 33.78
CA SER A 91 -15.02 9.51 34.48
C SER A 91 -16.38 8.84 34.37
N ASP A 92 -16.98 8.59 35.52
CA ASP A 92 -18.36 8.14 35.69
C ASP A 92 -19.31 8.96 34.82
N ILE A 93 -20.13 8.28 34.03
CA ILE A 93 -21.17 8.93 33.22
C ILE A 93 -22.48 8.86 34.01
N PRO A 94 -23.03 9.98 34.52
CA PRO A 94 -24.27 9.98 35.28
C PRO A 94 -25.45 10.00 34.31
N PHE A 95 -25.85 8.84 33.80
CA PHE A 95 -27.14 8.67 33.12
C PHE A 95 -28.21 8.28 34.14
N SER A 96 -28.70 9.23 34.94
CA SER A 96 -29.73 8.90 35.93
C SER A 96 -30.86 9.90 36.11
N ASN A 97 -31.09 10.84 35.18
CA ASN A 97 -32.32 11.66 35.16
C ASN A 97 -32.65 12.07 33.71
N LEU A 98 -33.35 11.21 32.97
CA LEU A 98 -33.98 11.62 31.70
C LEU A 98 -35.33 12.29 32.03
N PRO A 99 -35.50 13.59 31.76
CA PRO A 99 -36.79 14.24 31.92
C PRO A 99 -37.78 13.65 30.90
N SER A 100 -38.98 13.28 31.37
CA SER A 100 -40.08 12.84 30.51
C SER A 100 -40.51 14.00 29.61
N VAL A 101 -40.23 13.88 28.31
CA VAL A 101 -40.59 14.89 27.31
C VAL A 101 -42.11 14.90 27.17
N GLY A 102 -42.76 15.98 27.64
CA GLY A 102 -44.18 16.22 27.44
C GLY A 102 -44.48 16.86 26.09
N ASP A 103 -45.66 16.57 25.53
CA ASP A 103 -46.17 16.98 24.20
C ASP A 103 -46.46 18.49 24.04
N GLY A 104 -45.87 19.34 24.89
CA GLY A 104 -46.04 20.80 24.85
C GLY A 104 -45.01 21.53 23.99
N ILE A 105 -45.14 22.86 23.90
CA ILE A 105 -44.18 23.78 23.24
C ILE A 105 -42.76 23.63 23.84
N GLU A 106 -42.67 23.24 25.11
CA GLU A 106 -41.41 22.93 25.80
C GLU A 106 -40.69 21.72 25.20
N GLY A 107 -41.43 20.70 24.74
CA GLY A 107 -40.88 19.54 24.05
C GLY A 107 -40.25 19.92 22.71
N VAL A 108 -40.85 20.86 21.97
CA VAL A 108 -40.29 21.38 20.72
C VAL A 108 -38.98 22.11 20.97
N LEU A 109 -38.92 23.00 21.97
CA LEU A 109 -37.70 23.71 22.31
C LEU A 109 -36.56 22.75 22.73
N LEU A 110 -36.90 21.74 23.53
CA LEU A 110 -35.95 20.73 24.01
C LEU A 110 -35.45 19.83 22.86
N SER A 111 -36.32 19.49 21.91
CA SER A 111 -35.94 18.71 20.71
C SER A 111 -34.91 19.42 19.83
N ILE A 112 -35.02 20.75 19.68
CA ILE A 112 -34.06 21.57 18.93
C ILE A 112 -32.69 21.53 19.61
N VAL A 113 -32.67 21.66 20.94
CA VAL A 113 -31.42 21.59 21.73
C VAL A 113 -30.77 20.21 21.62
N ILE A 114 -31.54 19.13 21.78
CA ILE A 114 -31.03 17.76 21.61
C ILE A 114 -30.49 17.54 20.19
N TRP A 115 -31.18 18.02 19.15
CA TRP A 115 -30.74 17.87 17.77
C TRP A 115 -29.37 18.54 17.52
N ILE A 116 -29.14 19.73 18.11
CA ILE A 116 -27.84 20.40 18.04
C ILE A 116 -26.76 19.56 18.74
N VAL A 117 -27.03 19.07 19.94
CA VAL A 117 -26.07 18.25 20.71
C VAL A 117 -25.72 16.97 19.94
N VAL A 118 -26.72 16.26 19.42
CA VAL A 118 -26.51 15.04 18.62
C VAL A 118 -25.74 15.33 17.34
N SER A 119 -26.03 16.44 16.67
CA SER A 119 -25.32 16.85 15.44
C SER A 119 -23.85 17.15 15.72
N VAL A 120 -23.55 17.86 16.80
CA VAL A 120 -22.17 18.13 17.24
C VAL A 120 -21.44 16.82 17.58
N ALA A 121 -22.08 15.91 18.31
CA ALA A 121 -21.52 14.61 18.62
C ALA A 121 -21.22 13.79 17.35
N PHE A 122 -22.11 13.86 16.35
CA PHE A 122 -21.93 13.18 15.07
C PHE A 122 -20.76 13.75 14.26
N ILE A 123 -20.57 15.08 14.26
CA ILE A 123 -19.40 15.72 13.62
C ILE A 123 -18.10 15.25 14.27
N ILE A 124 -18.05 15.18 15.61
CA ILE A 124 -16.88 14.70 16.34
C ILE A 124 -16.59 13.24 15.97
N LEU A 125 -17.62 12.40 15.87
CA LEU A 125 -17.50 11.00 15.43
C LEU A 125 -16.91 10.89 14.02
N LEU A 126 -17.37 11.72 13.08
CA LEU A 126 -16.86 11.73 11.70
C LEU A 126 -15.39 12.16 11.64
N ILE A 127 -15.00 13.16 12.43
CA ILE A 127 -13.59 13.58 12.54
C ILE A 127 -12.73 12.43 13.06
N LEU A 128 -13.20 11.71 14.10
CA LEU A 128 -12.48 10.56 14.63
C LEU A 128 -12.34 9.44 13.58
N LEU A 129 -13.42 9.17 12.83
CA LEU A 129 -13.39 8.17 11.76
C LEU A 129 -12.40 8.55 10.66
N ASP A 130 -12.34 9.82 10.27
CA ASP A 130 -11.35 10.32 9.31
C ASP A 130 -9.93 10.03 9.79
N TYR A 131 -9.59 10.35 11.05
CA TYR A 131 -8.29 10.00 11.63
C TYR A 131 -7.98 8.49 11.57
N VAL A 132 -8.97 7.63 11.89
CA VAL A 132 -8.79 6.17 11.84
C VAL A 132 -8.53 5.70 10.40
N VAL A 133 -9.27 6.23 9.43
CA VAL A 133 -9.09 5.90 8.01
C VAL A 133 -7.70 6.33 7.52
N TRP A 134 -7.26 7.55 7.83
CA TRP A 134 -5.93 8.04 7.46
C TRP A 134 -4.80 7.22 8.09
N MET A 135 -4.93 6.87 9.36
CA MET A 135 -3.97 6.00 10.05
C MET A 135 -3.93 4.61 9.42
N GLY A 136 -5.08 4.03 9.08
CA GLY A 136 -5.19 2.76 8.38
C GLY A 136 -4.51 2.79 7.02
N LEU A 137 -4.76 3.84 6.23
CA LEU A 137 -4.14 4.04 4.91
C LEU A 137 -2.61 4.09 5.00
N MET A 138 -2.06 4.88 5.94
CA MET A 138 -0.62 4.96 6.16
C MET A 138 -0.03 3.61 6.61
N GLY A 139 -0.77 2.86 7.44
CA GLY A 139 -0.40 1.50 7.84
C GLY A 139 -0.30 0.54 6.66
N VAL A 140 -1.27 0.55 5.75
CA VAL A 140 -1.26 -0.28 4.54
C VAL A 140 -0.07 0.08 3.64
N VAL A 141 0.18 1.37 3.41
CA VAL A 141 1.35 1.82 2.61
C VAL A 141 2.65 1.34 3.23
N PHE A 142 2.79 1.42 4.56
CA PHE A 142 3.96 0.92 5.27
C PHE A 142 4.14 -0.59 5.15
N LEU A 143 3.06 -1.37 5.29
CA LEU A 143 3.10 -2.82 5.13
C LEU A 143 3.50 -3.23 3.71
N VAL A 144 2.92 -2.58 2.70
CA VAL A 144 3.28 -2.81 1.29
C VAL A 144 4.76 -2.50 1.04
N TYR A 145 5.26 -1.36 1.55
CA TYR A 145 6.68 -1.03 1.49
C TYR A 145 7.55 -2.11 2.15
N TRP A 146 7.19 -2.56 3.35
CA TRP A 146 7.94 -3.54 4.11
C TRP A 146 8.01 -4.90 3.41
N VAL A 147 6.87 -5.41 2.95
CA VAL A 147 6.79 -6.67 2.20
C VAL A 147 7.61 -6.57 0.91
N PHE A 148 7.50 -5.46 0.19
CA PHE A 148 8.22 -5.24 -1.06
C PHE A 148 9.74 -5.27 -0.87
N ILE A 149 10.28 -4.55 0.12
CA ILE A 149 11.71 -4.55 0.40
C ILE A 149 12.19 -5.93 0.86
N ARG A 150 11.39 -6.64 1.65
CA ARG A 150 11.72 -8.01 2.06
C ARG A 150 11.78 -8.97 0.87
N ALA A 151 10.82 -8.86 -0.05
CA ALA A 151 10.81 -9.61 -1.31
C ALA A 151 12.05 -9.30 -2.16
N LEU A 152 12.40 -8.03 -2.34
CA LEU A 152 13.60 -7.65 -3.09
C LEU A 152 14.89 -8.17 -2.43
N LYS A 153 15.01 -8.10 -1.10
CA LYS A 153 16.15 -8.68 -0.38
C LYS A 153 16.26 -10.19 -0.63
N LEU A 154 15.14 -10.91 -0.67
CA LEU A 154 15.13 -12.34 -0.98
C LEU A 154 15.64 -12.61 -2.39
N ILE A 155 15.12 -11.90 -3.39
CA ILE A 155 15.52 -12.07 -4.79
C ILE A 155 17.01 -11.72 -4.97
N PHE A 156 17.45 -10.60 -4.41
CA PHE A 156 18.83 -10.15 -4.50
C PHE A 156 19.78 -10.88 -3.55
N SER A 157 19.30 -11.76 -2.67
CA SER A 157 20.19 -12.65 -1.89
C SER A 157 20.99 -13.58 -2.81
N LYS A 158 20.40 -13.96 -3.95
CA LYS A 158 21.03 -14.77 -5.00
C LYS A 158 21.91 -13.99 -5.97
N SER A 159 21.99 -12.67 -5.84
CA SER A 159 22.82 -11.81 -6.70
C SER A 159 24.30 -12.20 -6.71
N ALA A 160 24.84 -12.72 -5.60
CA ALA A 160 26.24 -13.12 -5.49
C ALA A 160 26.61 -14.31 -6.40
N GLU A 161 25.66 -15.21 -6.67
CA GLU A 161 25.85 -16.36 -7.57
C GLU A 161 25.62 -16.00 -9.05
N CYS A 162 24.91 -14.89 -9.30
CA CYS A 162 24.44 -14.42 -10.60
C CYS A 162 25.25 -13.27 -11.20
N THR A 163 26.14 -12.66 -10.42
CA THR A 163 26.98 -11.54 -10.87
C THR A 163 27.80 -11.96 -12.09
N ASP A 164 27.71 -11.19 -13.18
CA ASP A 164 28.42 -11.42 -14.46
C ASP A 164 28.02 -12.69 -15.23
N ARG A 165 26.93 -13.37 -14.83
CA ARG A 165 26.41 -14.57 -15.49
C ARG A 165 25.01 -14.31 -16.05
N ILE A 166 24.95 -13.99 -17.34
CA ILE A 166 23.72 -13.60 -18.05
C ILE A 166 22.65 -14.71 -17.96
N GLY A 167 23.03 -15.97 -18.23
CA GLY A 167 22.08 -17.09 -18.26
C GLY A 167 21.44 -17.37 -16.90
N LYS A 168 22.23 -17.41 -15.82
CA LYS A 168 21.69 -17.65 -14.46
C LYS A 168 20.81 -16.49 -14.01
N SER A 169 21.23 -15.25 -14.26
CA SER A 169 20.44 -14.06 -13.94
C SER A 169 19.08 -14.03 -14.64
N PHE A 170 19.06 -14.44 -15.91
CA PHE A 170 17.84 -14.50 -16.72
C PHE A 170 16.84 -15.52 -16.16
N VAL A 171 17.27 -16.76 -15.88
CA VAL A 171 16.39 -17.82 -15.37
C VAL A 171 15.80 -17.45 -14.00
N TYR A 172 16.63 -16.90 -13.09
CA TYR A 172 16.13 -16.45 -11.80
C TYR A 172 15.15 -15.27 -11.93
N ALA A 173 15.47 -14.25 -12.74
CA ALA A 173 14.58 -13.11 -12.97
C ALA A 173 13.24 -13.53 -13.59
N LEU A 174 13.26 -14.50 -14.51
CA LEU A 174 12.06 -15.03 -15.15
C LEU A 174 11.23 -15.82 -14.13
N GLY A 175 11.87 -16.74 -13.38
CA GLY A 175 11.22 -17.53 -12.35
C GLY A 175 10.54 -16.66 -11.28
N TYR A 176 11.21 -15.61 -10.80
CA TYR A 176 10.59 -14.68 -9.85
C TYR A 176 9.47 -13.87 -10.50
N THR A 177 9.64 -13.36 -11.72
CA THR A 177 8.56 -12.62 -12.43
C THR A 177 7.30 -13.47 -12.59
N LEU A 178 7.43 -14.73 -13.01
CA LEU A 178 6.31 -15.67 -13.11
C LEU A 178 5.69 -15.98 -11.75
N LEU A 179 6.49 -16.15 -10.70
CA LEU A 179 5.97 -16.40 -9.36
C LEU A 179 5.18 -15.20 -8.83
N TYR A 180 5.67 -13.97 -9.05
CA TYR A 180 5.03 -12.75 -8.54
C TYR A 180 3.84 -12.28 -9.36
N LEU A 181 3.81 -12.51 -10.67
CA LEU A 181 2.75 -12.01 -11.56
C LEU A 181 1.90 -13.12 -12.18
N GLY A 182 2.39 -14.35 -12.20
CA GLY A 182 1.68 -15.49 -12.81
C GLY A 182 0.36 -15.81 -12.10
N TRP A 183 0.30 -15.68 -10.78
CA TRP A 183 -0.97 -15.86 -10.06
C TRP A 183 -2.01 -14.79 -10.43
N LEU A 184 -1.60 -13.57 -10.78
CA LEU A 184 -2.51 -12.53 -11.26
C LEU A 184 -3.08 -12.90 -12.65
N TYR A 185 -2.25 -13.44 -13.54
CA TYR A 185 -2.74 -13.97 -14.83
C TYR A 185 -3.74 -15.11 -14.62
N ILE A 186 -3.49 -16.00 -13.67
CA ILE A 186 -4.39 -17.10 -13.31
C ILE A 186 -5.74 -16.55 -12.80
N VAL A 187 -5.72 -15.57 -11.89
CA VAL A 187 -6.95 -14.95 -11.36
C VAL A 187 -7.76 -14.28 -12.47
N ILE A 188 -7.12 -13.54 -13.37
CA ILE A 188 -7.81 -12.90 -14.51
C ILE A 188 -8.39 -13.96 -15.43
N PHE A 189 -7.64 -15.02 -15.73
CA PHE A 189 -8.13 -16.13 -16.56
C PHE A 189 -9.36 -16.81 -15.94
N PHE A 190 -9.34 -17.11 -14.64
CA PHE A 190 -10.52 -17.65 -13.96
C PHE A 190 -11.70 -16.68 -13.99
N SER A 191 -11.46 -15.37 -13.83
CA SER A 191 -12.52 -14.35 -13.93
C SER A 191 -13.14 -14.26 -15.33
N THR A 192 -12.50 -14.79 -16.37
CA THR A 192 -13.10 -14.87 -17.71
C THR A 192 -13.87 -16.15 -17.98
N LEU A 193 -13.71 -17.16 -17.12
CA LEU A 193 -14.34 -18.47 -17.24
C LEU A 193 -15.72 -18.52 -16.54
N PHE A 194 -15.93 -17.67 -15.54
CA PHE A 194 -17.17 -17.53 -14.77
C PHE A 194 -17.88 -16.21 -15.13
#